data_AF-A0A949CI49-F1
#
_entry.id   AF-A0A949CI49-F1
#
_cell.length_a   1.000
_cell.length_b   1.000
_cell.length_c   1.000
_cell.angle_alpha   90.00
_cell.angle_beta   90.00
_cell.angle_gamma   90.00
#
_symmetry.space_group_name_H-M   'P 1'
#
loop_
_entity.id
_entity.type
_entity.pdbx_description
1 polymer ?
#
loop_
_entity_poly.entity_id
_entity_poly.type
_entity_poly.pdbx_seq_one_letter_code
_entity_poly.pdbx_strand_id
1 'polypeptide(L)'
;MKEATDKIFGEIQPFNPKKVTFPSIGKCIYCDASNVTLTDEHIIPLSMGGVQIMEKASCEACCKIINKFETKFAKEIFGTFREKHRFPSRHRKNRQNEIEVTKVNGDKFVVPLSEFPAPTYMIKMATAGILNGMPPSVDTSFLWQFVVITNDKELDDFTKKYGQDVTYKLRFLIKEFAQTMAKIGHAYVMANFGNIEFEKLSTDLILGKTENPSLSYVVGGSWEILPPIPNAGHIWGIRVLLTNPDTLLIIADIRLMAASSTPNYHVVVGRTRDKNAIQKIIQICRDSELNSTA
;
A
#
# COMPACT_ATOMS: atom_id res chain seq x y z
N MET A 1 20.51 14.07 -18.99
CA MET A 1 19.69 13.53 -17.86
C MET A 1 19.16 14.67 -16.98
N LYS A 2 18.62 15.74 -17.57
CA LYS A 2 18.19 16.96 -16.86
C LYS A 2 16.76 17.39 -17.20
N GLU A 3 16.04 16.56 -17.97
CA GLU A 3 14.70 16.85 -18.52
C GLU A 3 13.62 15.84 -18.08
N ALA A 4 13.93 14.94 -17.14
CA ALA A 4 12.96 13.93 -16.65
C ALA A 4 12.36 14.28 -15.27
N THR A 5 12.83 15.34 -14.61
CA THR A 5 12.47 15.70 -13.23
C THR A 5 11.35 16.75 -13.12
N ASP A 6 11.07 17.50 -14.18
CA ASP A 6 10.08 18.59 -14.14
C ASP A 6 8.60 18.14 -14.26
N LYS A 7 8.34 16.82 -14.37
CA LYS A 7 6.98 16.26 -14.52
C LYS A 7 6.58 15.25 -13.42
N ILE A 8 7.29 15.23 -12.29
CA ILE A 8 7.05 14.21 -11.23
C ILE A 8 5.83 14.55 -10.35
N PHE A 9 5.44 15.83 -10.30
CA PHE A 9 4.18 16.28 -9.72
C PHE A 9 3.55 17.29 -10.67
N GLY A 10 2.85 16.82 -11.71
CA GLY A 10 1.77 17.63 -12.27
C GLY A 10 0.85 18.07 -11.14
N GLU A 11 0.16 19.21 -11.28
CA GLU A 11 -0.82 19.68 -10.28
C GLU A 11 -1.60 18.46 -9.75
N ILE A 12 -1.43 18.12 -8.47
CA ILE A 12 -2.22 17.06 -7.85
C ILE A 12 -3.63 17.60 -7.85
N GLN A 13 -4.36 17.25 -8.91
CA GLN A 13 -5.76 17.59 -9.10
C GLN A 13 -6.49 17.21 -7.81
N PRO A 14 -7.41 18.05 -7.32
CA PRO A 14 -8.14 17.76 -6.09
C PRO A 14 -8.74 16.37 -6.19
N PHE A 15 -8.30 15.48 -5.30
CA PHE A 15 -8.74 14.09 -5.23
C PHE A 15 -10.26 14.05 -5.05
N ASN A 16 -10.99 13.73 -6.14
CA ASN A 16 -12.44 13.52 -6.13
C ASN A 16 -12.84 12.21 -6.82
N PRO A 17 -12.32 11.03 -6.42
CA PRO A 17 -12.72 9.79 -7.07
C PRO A 17 -14.05 9.30 -6.51
N LYS A 18 -14.87 8.75 -7.40
CA LYS A 18 -16.13 8.10 -7.05
C LYS A 18 -15.85 6.88 -6.17
N LYS A 19 -16.54 6.79 -5.03
CA LYS A 19 -16.51 5.61 -4.14
C LYS A 19 -16.95 4.37 -4.92
N VAL A 20 -16.20 3.27 -4.78
CA VAL A 20 -16.53 1.96 -5.36
C VAL A 20 -16.82 1.01 -4.19
N THR A 21 -17.99 0.38 -4.21
CA THR A 21 -18.40 -0.57 -3.18
C THR A 21 -18.40 -2.00 -3.69
N PHE A 22 -17.91 -2.91 -2.86
CA PHE A 22 -17.95 -4.35 -3.08
C PHE A 22 -18.91 -4.99 -2.06
N PRO A 23 -19.74 -5.96 -2.49
CA PRO A 23 -20.71 -6.58 -1.60
C PRO A 23 -20.03 -7.38 -0.49
N SER A 24 -20.75 -7.56 0.61
CA SER A 24 -20.31 -8.44 1.70
C SER A 24 -20.25 -9.90 1.25
N ILE A 25 -19.22 -10.60 1.72
CA ILE A 25 -19.09 -12.07 1.57
C ILE A 25 -19.72 -12.84 2.74
N GLY A 26 -20.37 -12.15 3.68
CA GLY A 26 -21.06 -12.77 4.82
C GLY A 26 -20.17 -13.26 5.96
N LYS A 27 -18.86 -13.03 5.90
CA LYS A 27 -17.88 -13.38 6.94
C LYS A 27 -16.67 -12.43 6.93
N CYS A 28 -15.90 -12.44 8.02
CA CYS A 28 -14.65 -11.69 8.10
C CYS A 28 -13.63 -12.23 7.10
N ILE A 29 -13.08 -11.37 6.25
CA ILE A 29 -12.15 -11.79 5.19
C ILE A 29 -10.81 -12.28 5.75
N TYR A 30 -10.41 -11.78 6.93
CA TYR A 30 -9.11 -12.08 7.53
C TYR A 30 -9.11 -13.34 8.39
N CYS A 31 -10.19 -13.61 9.13
CA CYS A 31 -10.26 -14.72 10.09
C CYS A 31 -11.43 -15.69 9.87
N ASP A 32 -12.21 -15.50 8.81
CA ASP A 32 -13.37 -16.33 8.44
C ASP A 32 -14.54 -16.33 9.45
N ALA A 33 -14.46 -15.55 10.52
CA ALA A 33 -15.56 -15.45 11.49
C ALA A 33 -16.86 -14.98 10.82
N SER A 34 -17.89 -15.81 10.93
CA SER A 34 -19.28 -15.52 10.58
C SER A 34 -20.10 -15.27 11.86
N ASN A 35 -21.32 -14.75 11.72
CA ASN A 35 -22.23 -14.48 12.85
C ASN A 35 -21.66 -13.52 13.91
N VAL A 36 -20.81 -12.58 13.48
CA VAL A 36 -20.23 -11.50 14.30
C VAL A 36 -20.56 -10.15 13.69
N THR A 37 -20.42 -9.07 14.45
CA THR A 37 -20.51 -7.71 13.90
C THR A 37 -19.37 -7.50 12.90
N LEU A 38 -19.74 -7.21 11.66
CA LEU A 38 -18.82 -6.90 10.58
C LEU A 38 -18.85 -5.41 10.26
N THR A 39 -17.67 -4.84 10.04
CA THR A 39 -17.45 -3.44 9.64
C THR A 39 -17.04 -3.34 8.19
N ASP A 40 -17.22 -2.16 7.60
CA ASP A 40 -16.72 -1.87 6.26
C ASP A 40 -15.19 -1.82 6.24
N GLU A 41 -14.61 -2.38 5.18
CA GLU A 41 -13.17 -2.46 4.99
C GLU A 41 -12.77 -1.65 3.76
N HIS A 42 -11.86 -0.69 3.91
CA HIS A 42 -11.28 -0.06 2.72
C HIS A 42 -10.19 -0.98 2.17
N ILE A 43 -10.09 -1.15 0.85
CA ILE A 43 -9.00 -1.94 0.25
C ILE A 43 -7.67 -1.19 0.48
N ILE A 44 -7.52 -0.02 -0.14
CA ILE A 44 -6.49 0.96 0.21
C ILE A 44 -6.99 1.79 1.39
N PRO A 45 -6.17 2.05 2.43
CA PRO A 45 -6.57 2.91 3.53
C PRO A 45 -7.07 4.28 3.04
N LEU A 46 -8.15 4.80 3.65
CA LEU A 46 -8.65 6.15 3.34
C LEU A 46 -7.54 7.21 3.49
N SER A 47 -6.64 7.02 4.46
CA SER A 47 -5.51 7.90 4.73
C SER A 47 -4.51 8.00 3.58
N MET A 48 -4.55 7.05 2.65
CA MET A 48 -3.75 6.97 1.44
C MET A 48 -4.57 7.27 0.18
N GLY A 49 -5.81 7.75 0.29
CA GLY A 49 -6.65 7.99 -0.89
C GLY A 49 -7.35 6.74 -1.43
N GLY A 50 -7.62 5.74 -0.59
CA GLY A 50 -8.46 4.62 -1.00
C GLY A 50 -9.93 5.02 -1.13
N VAL A 51 -10.59 4.54 -2.20
CA VAL A 51 -12.04 4.76 -2.45
C VAL A 51 -12.83 3.47 -2.60
N GLN A 52 -12.15 2.33 -2.67
CA GLN A 52 -12.71 0.99 -2.74
C GLN A 52 -13.03 0.51 -1.33
N ILE A 53 -14.30 0.17 -1.10
CA ILE A 53 -14.79 -0.25 0.20
C ILE A 53 -15.56 -1.55 0.02
N MET A 54 -15.21 -2.58 0.79
CA MET A 54 -16.00 -3.79 0.89
C MET A 54 -16.92 -3.70 2.11
N GLU A 55 -18.21 -3.86 1.86
CA GLU A 55 -19.24 -3.72 2.90
C GLU A 55 -19.20 -4.91 3.85
N LYS A 56 -19.31 -4.66 5.16
CA LYS A 56 -19.39 -5.72 6.19
C LYS A 56 -18.37 -6.85 5.95
N ALA A 57 -17.09 -6.48 5.91
CA ALA A 57 -16.00 -7.32 5.43
C ALA A 57 -15.02 -7.78 6.52
N SER A 58 -14.89 -7.03 7.61
CA SER A 58 -13.97 -7.35 8.71
C SER A 58 -14.68 -7.40 10.05
N CYS A 59 -14.39 -8.39 10.89
CA CYS A 59 -14.87 -8.36 12.27
C CYS A 59 -14.14 -7.27 13.08
N GLU A 60 -14.76 -6.81 14.17
CA GLU A 60 -14.19 -5.77 15.02
C GLU A 60 -12.79 -6.11 15.56
N ALA A 61 -12.53 -7.38 15.86
CA ALA A 61 -11.23 -7.82 16.37
C ALA A 61 -10.12 -7.63 15.33
N CYS A 62 -10.36 -8.05 14.08
CA CYS A 62 -9.39 -7.85 12.98
C CYS A 62 -9.25 -6.36 12.65
N CYS A 63 -10.36 -5.62 12.61
CA CYS A 63 -10.37 -4.18 12.38
C CYS A 63 -9.50 -3.43 13.41
N LYS A 64 -9.56 -3.79 14.70
CA LYS A 64 -8.71 -3.22 15.76
C LYS A 64 -7.22 -3.49 15.53
N ILE A 65 -6.86 -4.71 15.13
CA ILE A 65 -5.46 -5.08 14.83
C ILE A 65 -4.95 -4.28 13.63
N ILE A 66 -5.74 -4.21 12.56
CA ILE A 66 -5.37 -3.53 11.32
C ILE A 66 -5.23 -2.02 11.52
N ASN A 67 -6.22 -1.41 12.18
CA ASN A 67 -6.19 0.02 12.47
C ASN A 67 -4.93 0.44 13.25
N LYS A 68 -4.36 -0.43 14.09
CA LYS A 68 -3.15 -0.14 14.85
C LYS A 68 -1.96 0.13 13.93
N PHE A 69 -1.68 -0.77 12.98
CA PHE A 69 -0.55 -0.59 12.07
C PHE A 69 -0.85 0.44 10.97
N GLU A 70 -2.08 0.50 10.46
CA GLU A 70 -2.46 1.49 9.44
C GLU A 70 -2.38 2.93 9.98
N THR A 71 -2.83 3.16 11.22
CA THR A 71 -2.73 4.48 11.85
C THR A 71 -1.27 4.88 12.02
N LYS A 72 -0.41 3.95 12.42
CA LYS A 72 1.02 4.21 12.60
C LYS A 72 1.69 4.52 11.26
N PHE A 73 1.43 3.70 10.24
CA PHE A 73 1.87 3.92 8.86
C PHE A 73 1.43 5.29 8.33
N ALA A 74 0.14 5.61 8.47
CA ALA A 74 -0.44 6.87 7.98
C ALA A 74 0.16 8.11 8.66
N LYS A 75 0.45 8.03 9.97
CA LYS A 75 1.02 9.16 10.73
C LYS A 75 2.52 9.32 10.52
N GLU A 76 3.27 8.23 10.55
CA GLU A 76 4.73 8.27 10.64
C GLU A 76 5.40 8.25 9.26
N ILE A 77 4.81 7.58 8.27
CA ILE A 77 5.35 7.53 6.89
C ILE A 77 4.69 8.60 6.03
N PHE A 78 3.36 8.67 6.07
CA PHE A 78 2.58 9.55 5.20
C PHE A 78 2.12 10.86 5.86
N GLY A 79 2.44 11.11 7.14
CA GLY A 79 1.84 12.20 7.93
C GLY A 79 1.96 13.58 7.29
N THR A 80 3.17 14.08 7.08
CA THR A 80 3.35 15.41 6.49
C THR A 80 2.95 15.44 5.02
N PHE A 81 3.29 14.40 4.27
CA PHE A 81 2.95 14.25 2.86
C PHE A 81 1.44 14.33 2.62
N ARG A 82 0.64 13.55 3.36
CA ARG A 82 -0.81 13.47 3.19
C ARG A 82 -1.50 14.79 3.60
N GLU A 83 -0.97 15.50 4.59
CA GLU A 83 -1.49 16.79 5.02
C GLU A 83 -1.22 17.86 3.94
N LYS A 84 0.03 17.94 3.43
CA LYS A 84 0.41 18.85 2.34
C LYS A 84 -0.43 18.61 1.09
N HIS A 85 -0.52 17.35 0.65
CA HIS A 85 -1.25 16.96 -0.57
C HIS A 85 -2.74 16.74 -0.34
N ARG A 86 -3.27 17.16 0.81
CA ARG A 86 -4.70 17.21 1.13
C ARG A 86 -5.44 15.87 0.98
N PHE A 87 -4.77 14.75 1.24
CA PHE A 87 -5.36 13.41 1.22
C PHE A 87 -6.59 13.29 2.12
N PRO A 88 -7.52 12.36 1.84
CA PRO A 88 -8.73 12.21 2.63
C PRO A 88 -8.47 12.03 4.13
N SER A 89 -9.29 12.71 4.92
CA SER A 89 -9.24 12.67 6.38
C SER A 89 -10.65 12.80 6.92
N ARG A 90 -10.94 12.06 8.00
CA ARG A 90 -12.18 12.21 8.79
C ARG A 90 -12.15 13.46 9.68
N HIS A 91 -10.95 13.99 9.96
CA HIS A 91 -10.75 15.15 10.83
C HIS A 91 -10.19 16.34 10.05
N ARG A 92 -10.87 16.75 8.96
CA ARG A 92 -10.41 17.83 8.07
C ARG A 92 -10.20 19.17 8.78
N LYS A 93 -10.95 19.43 9.86
CA LYS A 93 -10.82 20.66 10.66
C LYS A 93 -9.51 20.73 11.47
N ASN A 94 -8.83 19.60 11.66
CA ASN A 94 -7.61 19.49 12.46
C ASN A 94 -6.35 19.43 11.59
N ARG A 95 -6.44 19.83 10.31
CA ARG A 95 -5.28 19.82 9.41
C ARG A 95 -4.26 20.85 9.85
N GLN A 96 -2.99 20.48 9.76
CA GLN A 96 -1.88 21.38 10.04
C GLN A 96 -1.67 22.30 8.84
N ASN A 97 -1.51 23.60 9.10
CA ASN A 97 -1.15 24.59 8.07
C ASN A 97 0.33 24.97 8.12
N GLU A 98 1.01 24.62 9.22
CA GLU A 98 2.40 24.93 9.50
C GLU A 98 3.10 23.70 10.05
N ILE A 99 4.42 23.65 9.90
CA ILE A 99 5.27 22.58 10.42
C ILE A 99 6.53 23.17 11.06
N GLU A 100 6.91 22.59 12.20
CA GLU A 100 8.19 22.88 12.86
C GLU A 100 9.30 22.07 12.18
N VAL A 101 10.31 22.75 11.68
CA VAL A 101 11.50 22.17 11.04
C VAL A 101 12.69 22.38 11.96
N THR A 102 13.49 21.33 12.14
CA THR A 102 14.74 21.38 12.88
C THR A 102 15.89 21.74 11.94
N LYS A 103 16.64 22.78 12.29
CA LYS A 103 17.87 23.18 11.60
C LYS A 103 19.00 22.20 11.91
N VAL A 104 20.07 22.21 11.11
CA VAL A 104 21.26 21.37 11.34
C VAL A 104 21.92 21.65 12.69
N ASN A 105 21.89 22.89 13.16
CA ASN A 105 22.42 23.28 14.47
C ASN A 105 21.48 22.91 15.66
N GLY A 106 20.33 22.29 15.40
CA GLY A 106 19.35 21.89 16.40
C GLY A 106 18.26 22.92 16.69
N ASP A 107 18.38 24.16 16.19
CA ASP A 107 17.34 25.18 16.34
C ASP A 107 16.06 24.76 15.63
N LYS A 108 14.93 25.30 16.08
CA LYS A 108 13.62 25.03 15.48
C LYS A 108 13.05 26.30 14.87
N PHE A 109 12.38 26.16 13.74
CA PHE A 109 11.64 27.25 13.11
C PHE A 109 10.38 26.71 12.46
N VAL A 110 9.37 27.57 12.33
CA VAL A 110 8.06 27.19 11.78
C VAL A 110 7.97 27.69 10.35
N VAL A 111 7.47 26.84 9.44
CA VAL A 111 7.22 27.17 8.03
C VAL A 111 5.78 26.82 7.64
N PRO A 112 5.17 27.54 6.69
CA PRO A 112 3.92 27.11 6.09
C PRO A 112 4.07 25.73 5.45
N LEU A 113 3.12 24.83 5.70
CA LEU A 113 3.13 23.46 5.15
C LEU A 113 3.11 23.45 3.62
N SER A 114 2.51 24.47 3.00
CA SER A 114 2.50 24.67 1.55
C SER A 114 3.90 24.88 0.95
N GLU A 115 4.85 25.36 1.76
CA GLU A 115 6.23 25.63 1.33
C GLU A 115 7.18 24.50 1.71
N PHE A 116 6.76 23.61 2.62
CA PHE A 116 7.57 22.47 3.04
C PHE A 116 7.55 21.36 1.97
N PRO A 117 8.69 20.80 1.54
CA PRO A 117 8.74 19.77 0.49
C PRO A 117 8.04 18.44 0.83
N ALA A 118 7.80 18.18 2.13
CA ALA A 118 7.10 17.01 2.64
C ALA A 118 7.58 15.66 2.07
N PRO A 119 8.91 15.35 2.16
CA PRO A 119 9.41 14.06 1.70
C PRO A 119 8.71 12.91 2.46
N THR A 120 8.34 11.87 1.72
CA THR A 120 7.94 10.58 2.28
C THR A 120 8.91 9.51 1.80
N TYR A 121 8.75 8.27 2.26
CA TYR A 121 9.56 7.18 1.75
C TYR A 121 8.71 5.97 1.42
N MET A 122 9.22 5.21 0.46
CA MET A 122 8.74 3.90 0.07
C MET A 122 9.86 2.88 0.23
N ILE A 123 9.54 1.61 0.03
CA ILE A 123 10.50 0.51 0.21
C ILE A 123 10.63 -0.25 -1.12
N LYS A 124 11.82 -0.31 -1.69
CA LYS A 124 12.12 -1.25 -2.77
C LYS A 124 12.32 -2.63 -2.18
N MET A 125 11.64 -3.60 -2.77
CA MET A 125 11.62 -4.98 -2.31
C MET A 125 12.08 -5.89 -3.44
N ALA A 126 12.77 -6.96 -3.07
CA ALA A 126 12.99 -8.08 -3.97
C ALA A 126 11.69 -8.89 -4.15
N THR A 127 11.72 -9.86 -5.05
CA THR A 127 10.64 -10.83 -5.22
C THR A 127 10.32 -11.54 -3.90
N ALA A 128 9.04 -11.84 -3.66
CA ALA A 128 8.58 -12.45 -2.42
C ALA A 128 9.20 -13.85 -2.29
N GLY A 129 9.63 -14.23 -1.08
CA GLY A 129 10.37 -15.46 -0.83
C GLY A 129 9.67 -16.71 -1.37
N ILE A 130 8.35 -16.80 -1.21
CA ILE A 130 7.57 -17.93 -1.72
C ILE A 130 7.64 -18.08 -3.25
N LEU A 131 7.77 -16.97 -3.99
CA LEU A 131 7.90 -16.99 -5.46
C LEU A 131 9.32 -17.41 -5.89
N ASN A 132 10.31 -17.30 -5.01
CA ASN A 132 11.66 -17.82 -5.20
C ASN A 132 11.84 -19.24 -4.63
N GLY A 133 10.77 -19.88 -4.15
CA GLY A 133 10.84 -21.20 -3.52
C GLY A 133 11.52 -21.21 -2.14
N MET A 134 11.69 -20.05 -1.50
CA MET A 134 12.25 -19.97 -0.15
C MET A 134 11.24 -20.49 0.90
N PRO A 135 11.69 -21.11 1.99
CA PRO A 135 10.80 -21.51 3.08
C PRO A 135 10.33 -20.29 3.91
N PRO A 136 9.19 -20.38 4.62
CA PRO A 136 8.68 -19.31 5.48
C PRO A 136 9.63 -18.84 6.58
N SER A 137 10.63 -19.65 6.95
CA SER A 137 11.63 -19.32 7.97
C SER A 137 12.72 -18.36 7.48
N VAL A 138 12.85 -18.15 6.17
CA VAL A 138 13.84 -17.23 5.60
C VAL A 138 13.20 -15.86 5.42
N ASP A 139 13.76 -14.85 6.09
CA ASP A 139 13.38 -13.45 5.88
C ASP A 139 14.52 -12.66 5.25
N THR A 140 14.24 -12.09 4.08
CA THR A 140 15.14 -11.24 3.29
C THR A 140 14.77 -9.76 3.39
N SER A 141 13.86 -9.39 4.29
CA SER A 141 13.43 -7.98 4.48
C SER A 141 14.56 -7.03 4.88
N PHE A 142 15.67 -7.56 5.42
CA PHE A 142 16.89 -6.78 5.69
C PHE A 142 17.60 -6.29 4.41
N LEU A 143 17.32 -6.86 3.25
CA LEU A 143 17.84 -6.42 1.95
C LEU A 143 16.99 -5.29 1.33
N TRP A 144 15.84 -4.96 1.91
CA TRP A 144 14.96 -3.94 1.37
C TRP A 144 15.57 -2.53 1.48
N GLN A 145 15.32 -1.69 0.47
CA GLN A 145 15.94 -0.37 0.37
C GLN A 145 14.90 0.74 0.47
N PHE A 146 15.21 1.78 1.26
CA PHE A 146 14.36 2.96 1.32
C PHE A 146 14.55 3.83 0.10
N VAL A 147 13.45 4.32 -0.46
CA VAL A 147 13.44 5.32 -1.53
C VAL A 147 12.68 6.51 -1.01
N VAL A 148 13.35 7.65 -0.92
CA VAL A 148 12.70 8.91 -0.59
C VAL A 148 11.95 9.40 -1.82
N ILE A 149 10.66 9.68 -1.63
CA ILE A 149 9.79 10.30 -2.62
C ILE A 149 9.66 11.76 -2.22
N THR A 150 10.18 12.65 -3.06
CA THR A 150 10.13 14.10 -2.88
C THR A 150 10.14 14.81 -4.22
N ASN A 151 9.89 16.12 -4.20
CA ASN A 151 10.00 16.99 -5.37
C ASN A 151 11.30 17.78 -5.26
N ASP A 152 12.28 17.47 -6.12
CA ASP A 152 13.60 18.11 -6.10
C ASP A 152 13.51 19.63 -6.27
N LYS A 153 12.56 20.12 -7.07
CA LYS A 153 12.34 21.57 -7.24
C LYS A 153 11.85 22.20 -5.95
N GLU A 154 10.89 21.59 -5.26
CA GLU A 154 10.42 22.11 -3.98
C GLU A 154 11.53 22.07 -2.92
N LEU A 155 12.37 21.04 -2.95
CA LEU A 155 13.54 20.94 -2.08
C LEU A 155 14.52 22.09 -2.35
N ASP A 156 14.86 22.35 -3.61
CA ASP A 156 15.72 23.46 -4.02
C ASP A 156 15.13 24.82 -3.63
N ASP A 157 13.83 25.02 -3.85
CA ASP A 157 13.12 26.26 -3.53
C ASP A 157 13.10 26.49 -2.01
N PHE A 158 12.91 25.42 -1.23
CA PHE A 158 12.98 25.48 0.23
C PHE A 158 14.38 25.88 0.69
N THR A 159 15.42 25.23 0.18
CA THR A 159 16.81 25.54 0.55
C THR A 159 17.19 26.97 0.17
N LYS A 160 16.77 27.45 -1.01
CA LYS A 160 16.99 28.86 -1.43
C LYS A 160 16.27 29.86 -0.54
N LYS A 161 15.02 29.57 -0.15
CA LYS A 161 14.20 30.49 0.65
C LYS A 161 14.65 30.58 2.10
N TYR A 162 15.01 29.44 2.69
CA TYR A 162 15.30 29.35 4.13
C TYR A 162 16.79 29.25 4.46
N GLY A 163 17.66 29.17 3.45
CA GLY A 163 19.11 29.14 3.61
C GLY A 163 19.63 27.86 4.28
N GLN A 164 18.88 26.75 4.19
CA GLN A 164 19.25 25.47 4.81
C GLN A 164 18.52 24.30 4.17
N ASP A 165 19.11 23.11 4.27
CA ASP A 165 18.49 21.87 3.81
C ASP A 165 17.32 21.44 4.70
N VAL A 166 16.41 20.66 4.11
CA VAL A 166 15.30 20.04 4.84
C VAL A 166 15.83 18.94 5.77
N THR A 167 15.67 19.13 7.07
CA THR A 167 15.82 18.04 8.03
C THR A 167 14.48 17.33 8.21
N TYR A 168 14.46 16.01 8.04
CA TYR A 168 13.27 15.19 8.27
C TYR A 168 13.59 13.95 9.09
N LYS A 169 12.80 13.71 10.15
CA LYS A 169 12.95 12.52 10.98
C LYS A 169 12.16 11.36 10.38
N LEU A 170 12.88 10.45 9.72
CA LEU A 170 12.30 9.20 9.22
C LEU A 170 12.21 8.18 10.35
N ARG A 171 11.04 7.55 10.52
CA ARG A 171 10.90 6.32 11.31
C ARG A 171 10.78 5.14 10.37
N PHE A 172 11.67 4.16 10.51
CA PHE A 172 11.65 2.94 9.72
C PHE A 172 10.59 1.97 10.25
N LEU A 173 9.48 1.84 9.53
CA LEU A 173 8.33 1.01 9.90
C LEU A 173 8.14 -0.14 8.91
N ILE A 174 9.17 -0.97 8.77
CA ILE A 174 9.22 -2.04 7.77
C ILE A 174 8.06 -3.04 7.95
N LYS A 175 7.79 -3.43 9.20
CA LYS A 175 6.71 -4.35 9.53
C LYS A 175 5.34 -3.77 9.17
N GLU A 176 5.05 -2.55 9.61
CA GLU A 176 3.78 -1.90 9.32
C GLU A 176 3.59 -1.62 7.82
N PHE A 177 4.67 -1.32 7.10
CA PHE A 177 4.66 -1.23 5.64
C PHE A 177 4.26 -2.56 5.01
N ALA A 178 4.94 -3.66 5.38
CA ALA A 178 4.64 -5.00 4.86
C ALA A 178 3.21 -5.44 5.21
N GLN A 179 2.75 -5.20 6.44
CA GLN A 179 1.37 -5.50 6.85
C GLN A 179 0.34 -4.69 6.06
N THR A 180 0.63 -3.42 5.78
CA THR A 180 -0.23 -2.56 4.95
C THR A 180 -0.31 -3.09 3.53
N MET A 181 0.82 -3.48 2.92
CA MET A 181 0.81 -4.08 1.57
C MET A 181 0.02 -5.39 1.57
N ALA A 182 0.32 -6.28 2.52
CA ALA A 182 -0.35 -7.58 2.66
C ALA A 182 -1.87 -7.41 2.77
N LYS A 183 -2.30 -6.45 3.59
CA LYS A 183 -3.71 -6.11 3.78
C LYS A 183 -4.35 -5.59 2.49
N ILE A 184 -3.70 -4.66 1.79
CA ILE A 184 -4.22 -4.10 0.53
C ILE A 184 -4.42 -5.24 -0.49
N GLY A 185 -3.39 -6.07 -0.67
CA GLY A 185 -3.45 -7.19 -1.61
C GLY A 185 -4.53 -8.21 -1.24
N HIS A 186 -4.63 -8.54 0.05
CA HIS A 186 -5.64 -9.48 0.55
C HIS A 186 -7.06 -8.95 0.34
N ALA A 187 -7.34 -7.72 0.78
CA ALA A 187 -8.66 -7.11 0.62
C ALA A 187 -9.05 -6.98 -0.86
N TYR A 188 -8.08 -6.67 -1.74
CA TYR A 188 -8.32 -6.59 -3.17
C TYR A 188 -8.69 -7.93 -3.79
N VAL A 189 -7.97 -9.01 -3.47
CA VAL A 189 -8.33 -10.36 -3.94
C VAL A 189 -9.70 -10.77 -3.44
N MET A 190 -9.99 -10.59 -2.15
CA MET A 190 -11.27 -10.98 -1.56
C MET A 190 -12.44 -10.21 -2.20
N ALA A 191 -12.25 -8.92 -2.50
CA ALA A 191 -13.26 -8.09 -3.17
C ALA A 191 -13.62 -8.59 -4.58
N ASN A 192 -12.66 -9.16 -5.31
CA ASN A 192 -12.89 -9.66 -6.68
C ASN A 192 -13.31 -11.14 -6.71
N PHE A 193 -12.84 -11.95 -5.76
CA PHE A 193 -13.09 -13.39 -5.76
C PHE A 193 -14.34 -13.77 -4.97
N GLY A 194 -14.89 -12.87 -4.15
CA GLY A 194 -16.09 -13.10 -3.37
C GLY A 194 -15.94 -14.32 -2.45
N ASN A 195 -16.79 -15.32 -2.65
CA ASN A 195 -16.85 -16.54 -1.83
C ASN A 195 -15.97 -17.71 -2.34
N ILE A 196 -15.04 -17.45 -3.27
CA ILE A 196 -14.11 -18.50 -3.69
C ILE A 196 -13.15 -18.81 -2.54
N GLU A 197 -13.20 -20.04 -2.05
CA GLU A 197 -12.32 -20.52 -0.99
C GLU A 197 -10.92 -20.86 -1.52
N PHE A 198 -9.90 -20.43 -0.78
CA PHE A 198 -8.51 -20.75 -1.01
C PHE A 198 -7.74 -20.65 0.32
N GLU A 199 -6.56 -21.26 0.39
CA GLU A 199 -5.69 -21.15 1.55
C GLU A 199 -5.08 -19.74 1.61
N LYS A 200 -5.40 -18.99 2.66
CA LYS A 200 -4.93 -17.61 2.86
C LYS A 200 -3.53 -17.63 3.45
N LEU A 201 -2.55 -17.14 2.69
CA LEU A 201 -1.14 -17.12 3.08
C LEU A 201 -0.74 -15.79 3.74
N SER A 202 -1.44 -14.69 3.42
CA SER A 202 -1.07 -13.35 3.90
C SER A 202 -1.69 -12.97 5.25
N THR A 203 -2.71 -13.68 5.73
CA THR A 203 -3.49 -13.30 6.92
C THR A 203 -2.71 -13.39 8.22
N ASP A 204 -1.76 -14.32 8.34
CA ASP A 204 -0.93 -14.43 9.54
C ASP A 204 -0.02 -13.20 9.72
N LEU A 205 0.55 -12.68 8.62
CA LEU A 205 1.29 -11.43 8.62
C LEU A 205 0.39 -10.24 8.96
N ILE A 206 -0.79 -10.14 8.31
CA ILE A 206 -1.76 -9.05 8.55
C ILE A 206 -2.19 -9.01 10.02
N LEU A 207 -2.54 -10.17 10.58
CA LEU A 207 -3.07 -10.28 11.94
C LEU A 207 -1.97 -10.35 13.00
N GLY A 208 -0.70 -10.42 12.60
CA GLY A 208 0.45 -10.50 13.50
C GLY A 208 0.45 -11.75 14.37
N LYS A 209 -0.01 -12.88 13.83
CA LYS A 209 -0.15 -14.15 14.57
C LYS A 209 1.19 -14.85 14.85
N THR A 210 2.24 -14.46 14.14
CA THR A 210 3.59 -15.00 14.30
C THR A 210 4.43 -14.01 15.11
N GLU A 211 5.21 -14.50 16.09
CA GLU A 211 6.10 -13.64 16.89
C GLU A 211 7.17 -12.98 16.02
N ASN A 212 7.76 -13.75 15.08
CA ASN A 212 8.73 -13.29 14.09
C ASN A 212 8.30 -13.74 12.68
N PRO A 213 7.30 -13.08 12.07
CA PRO A 213 6.87 -13.45 10.73
C PRO A 213 7.95 -13.04 9.73
N SER A 214 8.31 -13.93 8.79
CA SER A 214 9.09 -13.52 7.63
C SER A 214 8.26 -12.53 6.81
N LEU A 215 8.63 -11.24 6.90
CA LEU A 215 7.90 -10.16 6.22
C LEU A 215 7.98 -10.35 4.70
N SER A 216 9.14 -10.80 4.24
CA SER A 216 9.44 -11.01 2.83
C SER A 216 8.88 -12.30 2.24
N TYR A 217 8.33 -13.20 3.04
CA TYR A 217 7.85 -14.49 2.53
C TYR A 217 6.69 -14.31 1.54
N VAL A 218 5.69 -13.51 1.90
CA VAL A 218 4.49 -13.24 1.08
C VAL A 218 4.45 -11.83 0.48
N VAL A 219 5.27 -10.89 0.98
CA VAL A 219 5.34 -9.52 0.44
C VAL A 219 6.66 -9.33 -0.28
N GLY A 220 6.60 -8.78 -1.49
CA GLY A 220 7.79 -8.38 -2.23
C GLY A 220 7.46 -7.30 -3.24
N GLY A 221 8.34 -7.12 -4.22
CA GLY A 221 8.14 -6.16 -5.28
C GLY A 221 9.11 -6.34 -6.43
N SER A 222 9.25 -5.28 -7.21
CA SER A 222 10.26 -5.17 -8.26
C SER A 222 11.45 -4.31 -7.78
N TRP A 223 12.65 -4.69 -8.19
CA TRP A 223 13.84 -3.86 -7.99
C TRP A 223 13.87 -2.64 -8.92
N GLU A 224 13.14 -2.69 -10.02
CA GLU A 224 12.99 -1.59 -10.97
C GLU A 224 11.90 -0.62 -10.49
N ILE A 225 12.23 0.67 -10.45
CA ILE A 225 11.24 1.73 -10.27
C ILE A 225 10.71 2.08 -11.66
N LEU A 226 9.43 1.84 -11.87
CA LEU A 226 8.79 2.16 -13.14
C LEU A 226 8.63 3.67 -13.32
N PRO A 227 8.66 4.16 -14.57
CA PRO A 227 8.41 5.57 -14.87
C PRO A 227 6.99 5.98 -14.43
N PRO A 228 6.76 7.28 -14.11
CA PRO A 228 5.45 7.80 -13.79
C PRO A 228 4.44 7.57 -14.90
N ILE A 229 3.19 7.30 -14.53
CA ILE A 229 2.05 7.22 -15.44
C ILE A 229 1.19 8.47 -15.19
N PRO A 230 1.22 9.49 -16.08
CA PRO A 230 0.51 10.73 -15.87
C PRO A 230 -0.97 10.52 -15.53
N ASN A 231 -1.47 11.26 -14.53
CA ASN A 231 -2.86 11.20 -14.04
C ASN A 231 -3.30 9.86 -13.42
N ALA A 232 -2.40 8.88 -13.26
CA ALA A 232 -2.73 7.63 -12.59
C ALA A 232 -2.77 7.78 -11.06
N GLY A 233 -3.80 7.23 -10.43
CA GLY A 233 -3.90 7.11 -8.98
C GLY A 233 -3.07 5.94 -8.45
N HIS A 234 -3.71 5.04 -7.71
CA HIS A 234 -3.13 3.74 -7.39
C HIS A 234 -3.45 2.76 -8.53
N ILE A 235 -2.50 1.90 -8.87
CA ILE A 235 -2.70 0.79 -9.80
C ILE A 235 -2.62 -0.50 -9.00
N TRP A 236 -3.47 -1.45 -9.33
CA TRP A 236 -3.44 -2.78 -8.76
C TRP A 236 -3.90 -3.79 -9.82
N GLY A 237 -3.55 -5.05 -9.61
CA GLY A 237 -3.96 -6.15 -10.46
C GLY A 237 -3.96 -7.45 -9.70
N ILE A 238 -4.65 -8.45 -10.25
CA ILE A 238 -4.55 -9.83 -9.78
C ILE A 238 -3.90 -10.62 -10.90
N ARG A 239 -2.81 -11.30 -10.57
CA ARG A 239 -2.20 -12.31 -11.43
C ARG A 239 -2.18 -13.65 -10.71
N VAL A 240 -2.12 -14.71 -11.50
CA VAL A 240 -2.04 -16.07 -10.98
C VAL A 240 -0.81 -16.76 -11.52
N LEU A 241 -0.21 -17.62 -10.70
CA LEU A 241 0.98 -18.40 -11.07
C LEU A 241 0.72 -19.87 -10.77
N LEU A 242 0.78 -20.72 -11.80
CA LEU A 242 0.78 -22.16 -11.63
C LEU A 242 2.23 -22.61 -11.35
N THR A 243 2.51 -23.12 -10.16
CA THR A 243 3.88 -23.52 -9.77
C THR A 243 4.15 -25.00 -10.03
N ASN A 244 3.26 -25.86 -9.51
CA ASN A 244 3.20 -27.30 -9.75
C ASN A 244 1.88 -27.60 -10.52
N PRO A 245 1.70 -28.75 -11.20
CA PRO A 245 0.54 -28.99 -12.07
C PRO A 245 -0.82 -28.75 -11.41
N ASP A 246 -0.90 -28.87 -10.08
CA ASP A 246 -2.14 -28.72 -9.32
C ASP A 246 -2.11 -27.60 -8.27
N THR A 247 -1.15 -26.66 -8.27
CA THR A 247 -1.13 -25.55 -7.30
C THR A 247 -1.09 -24.19 -7.98
N LEU A 248 -2.15 -23.42 -7.77
CA LEU A 248 -2.28 -22.03 -8.22
C LEU A 248 -1.98 -21.08 -7.07
N LEU A 249 -1.02 -20.19 -7.25
CA LEU A 249 -0.78 -19.04 -6.37
C LEU A 249 -1.59 -17.84 -6.86
N ILE A 250 -2.20 -17.13 -5.91
CA ILE A 250 -2.97 -15.90 -6.14
C ILE A 250 -2.14 -14.72 -5.68
N ILE A 251 -1.85 -13.79 -6.59
CA ILE A 251 -0.91 -12.71 -6.37
C ILE A 251 -1.60 -11.38 -6.68
N ALA A 252 -1.57 -10.45 -5.72
CA ALA A 252 -2.03 -9.09 -5.91
C ALA A 252 -0.83 -8.20 -6.21
N ASP A 253 -0.82 -7.54 -7.38
CA ASP A 253 0.15 -6.52 -7.72
C ASP A 253 -0.38 -5.14 -7.30
N ILE A 254 0.50 -4.30 -6.77
CA ILE A 254 0.16 -3.00 -6.18
C ILE A 254 1.22 -1.97 -6.58
N ARG A 255 0.78 -0.84 -7.14
CA ARG A 255 1.60 0.36 -7.33
C ARG A 255 0.88 1.55 -6.73
N LEU A 256 1.48 2.13 -5.68
CA LEU A 256 0.91 3.29 -5.01
C LEU A 256 1.36 4.58 -5.71
N MET A 257 0.44 5.52 -5.93
CA MET A 257 0.74 6.83 -6.52
C MET A 257 1.51 6.69 -7.83
N ALA A 258 0.93 5.98 -8.80
CA ALA A 258 1.56 5.65 -10.07
C ALA A 258 1.86 6.89 -10.94
N ALA A 259 1.25 8.04 -10.66
CA ALA A 259 1.65 9.34 -11.21
C ALA A 259 3.05 9.81 -10.77
N SER A 260 3.74 9.07 -9.91
CA SER A 260 5.12 9.32 -9.51
C SER A 260 6.01 8.08 -9.73
N SER A 261 7.33 8.27 -9.67
CA SER A 261 8.33 7.20 -9.78
C SER A 261 8.39 6.37 -8.50
N THR A 262 7.39 5.51 -8.29
CA THR A 262 7.23 4.70 -7.09
C THR A 262 7.50 3.21 -7.36
N PRO A 263 7.97 2.45 -6.34
CA PRO A 263 8.13 1.01 -6.47
C PRO A 263 6.80 0.28 -6.74
N ASN A 264 6.91 -0.87 -7.42
CA ASN A 264 5.84 -1.86 -7.50
C ASN A 264 6.01 -2.91 -6.41
N TYR A 265 4.89 -3.34 -5.87
CA TYR A 265 4.79 -4.39 -4.87
C TYR A 265 3.95 -5.54 -5.41
N HIS A 266 4.17 -6.72 -4.86
CA HIS A 266 3.24 -7.83 -4.98
C HIS A 266 3.06 -8.52 -3.65
N VAL A 267 1.89 -9.11 -3.46
CA VAL A 267 1.53 -9.90 -2.29
C VAL A 267 1.02 -11.24 -2.75
N VAL A 268 1.64 -12.31 -2.28
CA VAL A 268 1.10 -13.66 -2.45
C VAL A 268 0.00 -13.85 -1.40
N VAL A 269 -1.25 -13.67 -1.84
CA VAL A 269 -2.41 -13.63 -0.95
C VAL A 269 -2.80 -15.03 -0.49
N GLY A 270 -2.69 -16.01 -1.37
CA GLY A 270 -3.12 -17.36 -1.08
C GLY A 270 -2.75 -18.36 -2.15
N ARG A 271 -3.16 -19.61 -1.92
CA ARG A 271 -3.01 -20.71 -2.87
C ARG A 271 -4.23 -21.62 -2.89
N THR A 272 -4.46 -22.31 -4.00
CA THR A 272 -5.47 -23.36 -4.07
C THR A 272 -4.98 -24.53 -4.92
N ARG A 273 -5.48 -25.72 -4.57
CA ARG A 273 -5.36 -26.95 -5.36
C ARG A 273 -6.70 -27.48 -5.85
N ASP A 274 -7.79 -26.82 -5.46
CA ASP A 274 -9.13 -27.22 -5.85
C ASP A 274 -9.37 -26.84 -7.31
N LYS A 275 -9.64 -27.84 -8.16
CA LYS A 275 -9.79 -27.64 -9.61
C LYS A 275 -10.93 -26.68 -9.95
N ASN A 276 -12.03 -26.70 -9.17
CA ASN A 276 -13.16 -25.82 -9.40
C ASN A 276 -12.81 -24.37 -9.05
N ALA A 277 -12.11 -24.13 -7.94
CA ALA A 277 -11.60 -22.82 -7.55
C ALA A 277 -10.61 -22.30 -8.58
N ILE A 278 -9.68 -23.13 -9.06
CA ILE A 278 -8.72 -22.77 -10.11
C ILE A 278 -9.43 -22.29 -11.37
N GLN A 279 -10.43 -23.06 -11.86
CA GLN A 279 -11.19 -22.68 -13.06
C GLN A 279 -11.90 -21.34 -12.89
N LYS A 280 -12.59 -21.13 -11.75
CA LYS A 280 -13.29 -19.86 -11.46
C LYS A 280 -12.32 -18.69 -11.38
N ILE A 281 -11.18 -18.86 -10.71
CA ILE A 281 -10.16 -17.82 -10.56
C ILE A 281 -9.58 -17.43 -11.92
N ILE A 282 -9.22 -18.41 -12.75
CA ILE A 282 -8.69 -18.15 -14.10
C ILE A 282 -9.74 -17.40 -14.94
N GLN A 283 -11.01 -17.77 -14.84
CA GLN A 283 -12.08 -17.09 -15.55
C GLN A 283 -12.20 -15.61 -15.13
N ILE A 284 -12.22 -15.33 -13.82
CA ILE A 284 -12.27 -13.95 -13.30
C ILE A 284 -11.08 -13.12 -13.79
N CYS A 285 -9.88 -13.70 -13.78
CA CYS A 285 -8.67 -12.99 -14.22
C CYS A 285 -8.74 -12.65 -15.72
N ARG A 286 -9.20 -13.58 -16.57
CA ARG A 286 -9.40 -13.35 -18.00
C ARG A 286 -10.44 -12.27 -18.28
N ASP A 287 -11.56 -12.30 -17.57
CA ASP A 287 -12.64 -11.31 -17.74
C ASP A 287 -12.19 -9.91 -17.29
N SER A 288 -11.29 -9.83 -16.31
CA SER A 288 -10.73 -8.57 -15.82
C SER A 288 -9.73 -7.95 -16.81
N GLU A 289 -8.88 -8.76 -17.45
CA GLU A 289 -7.95 -8.30 -18.48
C GLU A 289 -8.70 -7.70 -19.70
N LEU A 290 -9.77 -8.34 -20.15
CA LEU A 290 -10.60 -7.88 -21.27
C LEU A 290 -11.30 -6.53 -20.99
N ASN A 291 -11.65 -6.26 -19.74
CA ASN A 291 -12.30 -5.01 -19.33
C ASN A 291 -11.31 -3.85 -19.07
N SER A 292 -10.00 -4.12 -19.01
CA SER A 292 -8.96 -3.11 -18.82
C SER A 292 -8.44 -2.48 -20.12
N THR A 293 -8.88 -3.02 -21.27
CA THR A 293 -8.54 -2.56 -22.63
C THR A 293 -9.65 -1.76 -23.33
N ALA A 294 -10.69 -1.36 -22.60
CA ALA A 294 -11.84 -0.59 -23.10
C ALA A 294 -11.90 0.83 -22.51
#